data_AF-A0A2H0R6B3-F1
#
_entry.id   AF-A0A2H0R6B3-F1
#
_cell.length_a   1.000
_cell.length_b   1.000
_cell.length_c   1.000
_cell.angle_alpha   90.00
_cell.angle_beta   90.00
_cell.angle_gamma   90.00
#
_symmetry.space_group_name_H-M   'P 1'
#
loop_
_entity.id
_entity.type
_entity.pdbx_description
1 polymer ?
#
loop_
_entity_poly.entity_id
_entity_poly.type
_entity_poly.pdbx_seq_one_letter_code
_entity_poly.pdbx_strand_id
1 'polypeptide(L)'
;MNIEELKKLVKNSTAVLVLDNGEPSFVILKYENYKDLIFQEPDKKNAIKNGLQITDENKFLSKSAPASAKTETDIETELLEKINKDILSLKEEIEKEEKVTFAEQPSFID
;
A
#
# COMPACT_ATOMS: atom_id res chain seq x y z
N MET A 1 -5.81 -14.26 -24.52
CA MET A 1 -6.54 -12.97 -24.42
C MET A 1 -5.69 -11.87 -25.05
N ASN A 2 -6.26 -10.97 -25.84
CA ASN A 2 -5.51 -9.90 -26.53
C ASN A 2 -5.26 -8.72 -25.58
N ILE A 3 -3.99 -8.37 -25.36
CA ILE A 3 -3.58 -7.29 -24.46
C ILE A 3 -4.08 -5.90 -24.90
N GLU A 4 -4.26 -5.68 -26.20
CA GLU A 4 -4.73 -4.39 -26.71
C GLU A 4 -6.19 -4.13 -26.40
N GLU A 5 -7.03 -5.15 -26.52
CA GLU A 5 -8.45 -5.09 -26.14
C GLU A 5 -8.59 -4.86 -24.63
N LEU A 6 -7.75 -5.54 -23.84
CA LEU A 6 -7.70 -5.36 -22.40
C LEU A 6 -7.33 -3.93 -22.01
N LYS A 7 -6.32 -3.35 -22.67
CA LYS A 7 -5.93 -1.95 -22.49
C LYS A 7 -7.06 -0.99 -22.87
N LYS A 8 -7.84 -1.26 -23.92
CA LYS A 8 -9.00 -0.44 -24.30
C LYS A 8 -10.10 -0.50 -23.24
N LEU A 9 -10.39 -1.69 -22.71
CA LEU A 9 -11.37 -1.86 -21.63
C LEU A 9 -10.96 -1.14 -20.36
N VAL A 10 -9.71 -1.30 -19.93
CA VAL A 10 -9.19 -0.63 -18.73
C VAL A 10 -9.14 0.89 -18.90
N LYS A 11 -8.87 1.43 -20.11
CA LYS A 11 -8.85 2.89 -20.34
C LYS A 11 -10.17 3.57 -19.95
N ASN A 12 -11.30 2.95 -20.28
CA ASN A 12 -12.63 3.53 -20.11
C ASN A 12 -13.35 3.06 -18.83
N SER A 13 -12.71 2.20 -18.02
CA SER A 13 -13.31 1.59 -16.83
C SER A 13 -12.41 1.75 -15.61
N THR A 14 -12.99 1.67 -14.42
CA THR A 14 -12.24 1.67 -13.16
C THR A 14 -11.48 0.37 -12.94
N ALA A 15 -12.09 -0.76 -13.30
CA ALA A 15 -11.54 -2.10 -13.14
C ALA A 15 -12.12 -3.04 -14.22
N VAL A 16 -11.39 -4.10 -14.54
CA VAL A 16 -11.87 -5.20 -15.38
C VAL A 16 -11.77 -6.50 -14.59
N LEU A 17 -12.90 -7.18 -14.40
CA LEU A 17 -12.95 -8.50 -13.76
C LEU A 17 -12.88 -9.58 -14.85
N VAL A 18 -11.89 -10.47 -14.73
CA VAL A 18 -11.74 -11.62 -15.63
C VAL A 18 -12.29 -12.86 -14.94
N LEU A 19 -13.20 -13.54 -15.64
CA LEU A 19 -13.82 -14.78 -15.17
C LEU A 19 -13.21 -15.97 -15.91
N ASP A 20 -12.99 -17.07 -15.19
CA ASP A 20 -12.69 -18.38 -15.77
C ASP A 20 -13.81 -19.34 -15.36
N ASN A 21 -14.47 -19.97 -16.33
CA ASN A 21 -15.64 -20.84 -16.11
C ASN A 21 -16.78 -20.20 -15.27
N GLY A 22 -16.94 -18.88 -15.37
CA GLY A 22 -17.96 -18.13 -14.60
C GLY A 22 -17.52 -17.72 -13.20
N GLU A 23 -16.32 -18.13 -12.76
CA GLU A 23 -15.75 -17.75 -11.47
C GLU A 23 -14.71 -16.63 -11.61
N PRO A 24 -14.66 -15.67 -10.67
CA PRO A 24 -13.61 -14.65 -10.61
C PRO A 24 -12.21 -15.26 -10.58
N SER A 25 -11.41 -14.92 -11.59
CA SER A 25 -10.01 -15.34 -11.66
C SER A 25 -9.07 -14.22 -11.20
N PHE A 26 -9.13 -13.06 -11.85
CA PHE A 26 -8.31 -11.89 -11.48
C PHE A 26 -8.95 -10.56 -11.87
N VAL A 27 -8.55 -9.50 -11.18
CA VAL A 27 -8.97 -8.12 -11.43
C VAL A 27 -7.80 -7.34 -12.01
N ILE A 28 -8.06 -6.57 -13.06
CA ILE A 28 -7.09 -5.68 -13.67
C ILE A 28 -7.47 -4.24 -13.33
N LEU A 29 -6.51 -3.52 -12.76
CA LEU A 29 -6.63 -2.12 -12.38
C LEU A 29 -5.58 -1.29 -13.11
N LYS A 30 -5.87 -0.01 -13.31
CA LYS A 30 -4.82 0.96 -13.60
C LYS A 30 -3.92 1.09 -12.38
N TYR A 31 -2.65 1.38 -12.62
CA TYR A 31 -1.70 1.55 -11.54
C TYR A 31 -2.09 2.71 -10.60
N GLU A 32 -2.62 3.82 -11.12
CA GLU A 32 -3.08 4.92 -10.28
C GLU A 32 -4.19 4.46 -9.31
N ASN A 33 -5.19 3.73 -9.82
CA ASN A 33 -6.28 3.19 -9.01
C ASN A 33 -5.79 2.19 -7.96
N TYR A 34 -4.83 1.34 -8.31
CA TYR A 34 -4.21 0.41 -7.36
C TYR A 34 -3.46 1.18 -6.26
N LYS A 35 -2.67 2.18 -6.66
CA LYS A 35 -1.91 3.01 -5.74
C LYS A 35 -2.85 3.71 -4.75
N ASP A 36 -3.92 4.31 -5.26
CA ASP A 36 -4.93 4.97 -4.44
C ASP A 36 -5.60 4.00 -3.46
N LEU A 37 -5.94 2.78 -3.87
CA LEU A 37 -6.58 1.80 -2.98
C LEU A 37 -5.68 1.30 -1.86
N ILE A 38 -4.37 1.16 -2.11
CA ILE A 38 -3.43 0.57 -1.16
C ILE A 38 -2.77 1.62 -0.27
N PHE A 39 -2.49 2.79 -0.83
CA PHE A 39 -1.74 3.84 -0.16
C PHE A 39 -2.59 5.02 0.29
N GLN A 40 -3.90 5.06 0.02
CA GLN A 40 -4.77 5.94 0.78
C GLN A 40 -4.85 5.43 2.21
N GLU A 41 -4.29 6.19 3.14
CA GLU A 41 -4.68 6.09 4.54
C GLU A 41 -6.21 6.24 4.65
N PRO A 42 -6.88 5.57 5.60
CA PRO A 42 -8.31 5.65 5.76
C PRO A 42 -8.68 7.04 6.29
N ASP A 43 -8.67 8.03 5.39
CA ASP A 43 -9.26 9.33 5.64
C ASP A 43 -10.76 9.11 5.81
N LYS A 44 -11.17 9.17 7.07
CA LYS A 44 -12.53 9.36 7.53
C LYS A 44 -13.19 10.48 6.72
N LYS A 45 -13.76 10.19 5.54
CA LYS A 45 -14.77 11.05 4.86
C LYS A 45 -15.33 10.56 3.53
N ASN A 46 -15.23 9.30 3.14
CA ASN A 46 -16.07 8.81 2.03
C ASN A 46 -17.36 8.21 2.56
N ALA A 47 -18.20 9.10 3.12
CA ALA A 47 -19.63 8.88 3.14
C ALA A 47 -20.06 8.65 1.68
N ILE A 48 -20.36 7.41 1.36
CA ILE A 48 -21.07 7.03 0.15
C ILE A 48 -22.33 7.92 0.12
N LYS A 49 -22.36 8.92 -0.76
CA LYS A 49 -23.56 9.69 -1.08
C LYS A 49 -24.52 8.80 -1.86
N ASN A 50 -24.99 7.72 -1.25
CA ASN A 50 -26.24 7.09 -1.65
C ASN A 50 -27.30 7.77 -0.78
N GLY A 51 -28.10 8.62 -1.42
CA GLY A 51 -29.06 9.49 -0.76
C GLY A 51 -29.97 8.73 0.19
N LEU A 52 -29.82 9.00 1.48
CA LEU A 52 -30.91 9.00 2.43
C LEU A 52 -30.68 10.16 3.39
N GLN A 53 -31.43 11.24 3.17
CA GLN A 53 -31.54 12.34 4.12
C GLN A 53 -32.21 11.80 5.38
N ILE A 54 -31.49 11.83 6.50
CA ILE A 54 -32.11 11.88 7.82
C ILE A 54 -31.45 13.07 8.52
N THR A 55 -32.23 14.14 8.60
CA THR A 55 -32.02 15.28 9.50
C THR A 55 -32.01 14.80 10.93
N ASP A 56 -31.07 15.26 11.76
CA ASP A 56 -31.42 15.77 13.09
C ASP A 56 -30.23 16.47 13.75
N GLU A 57 -30.57 17.57 14.41
CA GLU A 57 -29.70 18.56 15.02
C GLU A 57 -29.11 18.04 16.34
N ASN A 58 -27.80 18.16 16.57
CA ASN A 58 -27.30 18.72 17.83
C ASN A 58 -25.79 19.05 17.85
N LYS A 59 -25.58 20.35 18.02
CA LYS A 59 -24.44 21.08 18.58
C LYS A 59 -23.61 20.31 19.61
N PHE A 60 -22.30 20.19 19.38
CA PHE A 60 -21.31 20.31 20.46
C PHE A 60 -19.98 20.88 19.92
N LEU A 61 -19.72 22.14 20.29
CA LEU A 61 -18.40 22.74 20.25
C LEU A 61 -17.51 22.03 21.27
N SER A 62 -16.36 21.51 20.86
CA SER A 62 -15.21 21.39 21.76
C SER A 62 -13.96 21.89 21.05
N LYS A 63 -13.45 23.02 21.56
CA LYS A 63 -12.09 23.50 21.36
C LYS A 63 -11.14 22.47 21.98
N SER A 64 -10.11 22.04 21.25
CA SER A 64 -8.88 21.51 21.86
C SER A 64 -7.69 21.63 20.89
N ALA A 65 -6.79 22.55 21.24
CA ALA A 65 -5.35 22.65 20.95
C ALA A 65 -4.84 22.57 19.48
N PRO A 66 -3.87 23.42 19.08
CA PRO A 66 -3.13 23.20 17.85
C PRO A 66 -2.10 22.09 18.14
N ALA A 67 -2.48 20.83 17.91
CA ALA A 67 -1.50 19.79 17.76
C ALA A 67 -0.73 20.11 16.47
N SER A 68 0.56 20.42 16.61
CA SER A 68 1.50 20.67 15.51
C SER A 68 1.33 19.56 14.48
N ALA A 69 0.62 19.85 13.39
CA ALA A 69 0.47 18.93 12.29
C ALA A 69 1.86 18.75 11.69
N LYS A 70 2.49 17.60 11.95
CA LYS A 70 3.63 17.14 11.15
C LYS A 70 3.16 17.23 9.71
N THR A 71 3.89 17.98 8.91
CA THR A 71 3.58 18.12 7.49
C THR A 71 3.73 16.75 6.83
N GLU A 72 3.02 16.50 5.73
CA GLU A 72 3.16 15.25 4.96
C GLU A 72 4.65 14.97 4.63
N THR A 73 5.43 16.04 4.42
CA THR A 73 6.88 15.98 4.23
C THR A 73 7.64 15.46 5.46
N ASP A 74 7.23 15.81 6.68
CA ASP A 74 7.86 15.29 7.90
C ASP A 74 7.62 13.78 8.05
N ILE A 75 6.40 13.33 7.72
CA ILE A 75 6.02 11.91 7.77
C ILE A 75 6.78 11.12 6.70
N GLU A 76 6.89 11.66 5.48
CA GLU A 76 7.67 11.05 4.41
C GLU A 76 9.15 10.94 4.77
N THR A 77 9.73 11.98 5.40
CA THR A 77 11.14 11.92 5.84
C THR A 77 11.36 10.89 6.95
N GLU A 78 10.46 10.79 7.93
CA GLU A 78 10.55 9.79 9.00
C GLU A 78 10.42 8.36 8.44
N LEU A 79 9.55 8.17 7.44
CA LEU A 79 9.41 6.89 6.74
C LEU A 79 10.66 6.54 5.94
N LEU A 80 11.25 7.49 5.23
CA LEU A 80 12.50 7.30 4.48
C LEU A 80 13.67 6.94 5.41
N GLU A 81 13.80 7.61 6.56
CA GLU A 81 14.81 7.28 7.57
C GLU A 81 14.62 5.86 8.12
N LYS A 82 13.37 5.48 8.39
CA LYS A 82 13.04 4.13 8.86
C LYS A 82 13.39 3.08 7.80
N ILE A 83 13.03 3.29 6.54
CA ILE A 83 13.36 2.38 5.44
C ILE A 83 14.88 2.22 5.31
N ASN A 84 15.63 3.32 5.37
CA ASN A 84 17.09 3.26 5.27
C ASN A 84 17.72 2.48 6.44
N LYS A 85 17.18 2.62 7.65
CA LYS A 85 17.62 1.85 8.81
C LYS A 85 17.31 0.35 8.64
N ASP A 86 16.09 0.03 8.22
CA ASP A 86 15.66 -1.36 8.00
C ASP A 86 16.53 -2.02 6.91
N ILE A 87 16.88 -1.30 5.83
CA ILE A 87 17.82 -1.76 4.79
C ILE A 87 19.21 -2.06 5.37
N LEU A 88 19.75 -1.20 6.24
CA LEU A 88 21.06 -1.43 6.85
C LEU A 88 21.06 -2.66 7.75
N SER A 89 20.04 -2.83 8.58
CA SER A 89 19.92 -4.02 9.44
C SER A 89 19.81 -5.31 8.62
N LEU A 90 19.04 -5.31 7.53
CA LEU A 90 18.96 -6.47 6.64
C LEU A 90 20.30 -6.79 5.97
N LYS A 91 21.07 -5.78 5.57
CA LYS A 91 22.42 -5.99 5.01
C LYS A 91 23.36 -6.65 6.03
N GLU A 92 23.32 -6.19 7.28
CA GLU A 92 24.11 -6.78 8.36
C GLU A 92 23.70 -8.21 8.68
N GLU A 93 22.39 -8.49 8.68
CA GLU A 93 21.85 -9.84 8.89
C GLU A 93 22.27 -10.80 7.77
N ILE A 94 22.17 -10.37 6.51
CA ILE A 94 22.64 -11.14 5.35
C ILE A 94 24.16 -11.39 5.43
N GLU A 95 24.98 -10.37 5.73
CA GLU A 95 26.44 -10.56 5.86
C GLU A 95 26.78 -11.56 6.99
N LYS A 96 26.02 -11.55 8.07
CA LYS A 96 26.18 -12.49 9.17
C LYS A 96 25.80 -13.91 8.77
N GLU A 97 24.67 -14.09 8.09
CA GLU A 97 24.24 -15.40 7.56
C GLU A 97 25.23 -15.96 6.55
N GLU A 98 25.76 -15.12 5.65
CA GLU A 98 26.80 -15.52 4.70
C GLU A 98 28.08 -15.96 5.45
N LYS A 99 28.55 -15.21 6.44
CA LYS A 99 29.74 -15.61 7.23
C LYS A 99 29.55 -16.92 7.98
N VAL A 100 28.35 -17.18 8.51
CA VAL A 100 28.04 -18.45 9.19
C VAL A 100 28.03 -19.60 8.18
N THR A 101 27.44 -19.39 7.01
CA THR A 101 27.36 -20.40 5.94
C THR A 101 28.74 -20.72 5.34
N PHE A 102 29.65 -19.73 5.27
CA PHE A 102 31.04 -19.95 4.86
C PHE A 102 31.92 -20.58 5.96
N ALA A 103 31.56 -20.45 7.24
CA ALA A 103 32.29 -21.07 8.36
C ALA A 103 31.91 -22.54 8.63
N GLU A 104 30.76 -23.00 8.13
CA GLU A 104 30.27 -24.37 8.30
C GLU A 104 30.62 -25.33 7.15
N GLN A 105 31.44 -24.92 6.17
CA GLN A 105 32.03 -25.86 5.21
C GLN A 105 33.17 -26.62 5.90
N PRO A 106 33.03 -27.92 6.24
CA PRO A 106 34.18 -28.71 6.66
C PRO A 106 35.14 -28.78 5.48
N SER A 107 36.38 -28.36 5.71
CA SER A 107 37.50 -28.63 4.81
C SER A 107 37.61 -30.14 4.61
N PHE A 108 37.05 -30.65 3.51
CA PHE A 108 37.45 -31.96 2.98
C PHE A 108 38.86 -31.78 2.43
N ILE A 109 39.82 -32.12 3.28
CA ILE A 109 41.21 -32.34 2.92
C ILE A 109 41.25 -33.77 2.37
N ASP A 110 41.47 -33.91 1.07
CA ASP A 110 42.05 -35.11 0.45
C ASP A 110 43.56 -34.91 0.29
#